data_AF-U4KVV8-F1
#
_entry.id   AF-U4KVV8-F1
#
_cell.length_a   1.000
_cell.length_b   1.000
_cell.length_c   1.000
_cell.angle_alpha   90.00
_cell.angle_beta   90.00
_cell.angle_gamma   90.00
#
_symmetry.space_group_name_H-M   'P 1'
#
loop_
_entity.id
_entity.type
_entity.pdbx_description
1 polymer ?
#
loop_
_entity_poly.entity_id
_entity_poly.type
_entity_poly.pdbx_seq_one_letter_code
_entity_poly.pdbx_strand_id
1 'polypeptide(L)'
;MFECLAKIKSKRRQPDLTGTLKLLSKALQKLRKTYICIDALDEFKADYVVSILRALKSLLDDPNLTTSLSVFITSRPHVDPLIKAHLTNRAPASRLSVTIKADANDIEKYLIDKIESDTSHVDMDSDLENDIVANITSTADGMFLLAALQIKAVLEQTTVRERRNALYTAPYSIYSAFEDTINRIRQYPLTPRSQQGMSVLKWVFLSHRPLKMEELRHALSIHANY
;
A
#
# COMPACT_ATOMS: atom_id res chain seq x y z
N MET A 1 31.10 19.52 -4.37
CA MET A 1 30.33 18.29 -4.05
C MET A 1 31.25 17.18 -3.56
N PHE A 2 32.26 16.78 -4.35
CA PHE A 2 33.21 15.73 -3.98
C PHE A 2 33.96 16.02 -2.67
N GLU A 3 34.36 17.26 -2.38
CA GLU A 3 35.04 17.59 -1.11
C GLU A 3 34.16 17.45 0.14
N CYS A 4 32.87 17.75 0.04
CA CYS A 4 31.94 17.67 1.17
C CYS A 4 31.58 16.21 1.48
N LEU A 5 31.34 15.42 0.43
CA LEU A 5 31.15 13.97 0.55
C LEU A 5 32.45 13.27 0.97
N ALA A 6 33.61 13.72 0.49
CA ALA A 6 34.91 13.17 0.88
C ALA A 6 35.24 13.44 2.37
N LYS A 7 34.91 14.63 2.91
CA LYS A 7 35.07 14.93 4.34
C LYS A 7 34.16 14.09 5.25
N ILE A 8 32.96 13.74 4.79
CA ILE A 8 32.02 12.88 5.53
C ILE A 8 32.47 11.42 5.45
N LYS A 9 32.90 10.98 4.26
CA LYS A 9 33.44 9.64 4.01
C LYS A 9 34.76 9.40 4.76
N SER A 10 35.62 10.42 4.88
CA SER A 10 36.90 10.33 5.61
C SER A 10 36.72 10.26 7.14
N LYS A 11 35.58 10.73 7.68
CA LYS A 11 35.29 10.71 9.13
C LYS A 11 34.38 9.55 9.57
N ARG A 12 33.91 8.67 8.67
CA ARG A 12 32.96 7.57 8.96
C ARG A 12 31.74 7.98 9.81
N ARG A 13 31.29 9.24 9.73
CA ARG A 13 30.11 9.71 10.48
C ARG A 13 28.95 9.89 9.52
N GLN A 14 27.79 9.31 9.86
CA GLN A 14 26.55 9.64 9.16
C GLN A 14 26.20 11.11 9.44
N PRO A 15 25.86 11.90 8.42
CA PRO A 15 25.39 13.27 8.63
C PRO A 15 24.08 13.24 9.44
N ASP A 16 23.91 14.23 10.31
CA ASP A 16 22.62 14.50 10.95
C ASP A 16 21.59 14.95 9.89
N LEU A 17 20.33 15.12 10.29
CA LEU A 17 19.27 15.54 9.37
C LEU A 17 19.63 16.84 8.64
N THR A 18 20.15 17.83 9.38
CA THR A 18 20.60 19.12 8.83
C THR A 18 21.71 18.95 7.79
N GLY A 19 22.74 18.14 8.10
CA GLY A 19 23.82 17.83 7.17
C GLY A 19 23.32 17.10 5.92
N THR A 20 22.37 16.17 6.10
CA THR A 20 21.74 15.41 5.01
C THR A 20 20.97 16.34 4.07
N LEU A 21 20.18 17.27 4.61
CA LEU A 21 19.44 18.24 3.79
C LEU A 21 20.36 19.19 3.03
N LYS A 22 21.47 19.63 3.65
CA LYS A 22 22.49 20.45 2.95
C LYS A 22 23.15 19.71 1.80
N LEU A 23 23.45 18.42 1.98
CA LEU A 23 24.00 17.59 0.90
C LEU A 23 22.98 17.38 -0.22
N LEU A 24 21.72 17.13 0.15
CA LEU A 24 20.63 16.97 -0.79
C LEU A 24 20.41 18.25 -1.60
N SER A 25 20.30 19.42 -0.96
CA SER A 25 20.17 20.71 -1.66
C SER A 25 21.32 20.93 -2.66
N LYS A 26 22.59 20.69 -2.26
CA LYS A 26 23.75 20.76 -3.17
C LYS A 26 23.70 19.74 -4.32
N ALA A 27 23.08 18.59 -4.13
CA ALA A 27 22.88 17.60 -5.18
C ALA A 27 21.79 18.03 -6.16
N LEU A 28 20.67 18.51 -5.62
CA LEU A 28 19.53 19.01 -6.38
C LEU A 28 19.89 20.22 -7.26
N GLN A 29 20.76 21.13 -6.79
CA GLN A 29 21.26 22.28 -7.56
C GLN A 29 21.96 21.90 -8.87
N LYS A 30 22.42 20.66 -9.04
CA LYS A 30 23.04 20.20 -10.29
C LYS A 30 22.01 19.72 -11.32
N LEU A 31 20.77 19.51 -10.90
CA LEU A 31 19.69 19.07 -11.74
C LEU A 31 18.89 20.28 -12.19
N ARG A 32 18.37 20.25 -13.42
CA ARG A 32 17.52 21.34 -13.93
C ARG A 32 16.12 21.30 -13.32
N LYS A 33 15.62 20.08 -13.10
CA LYS A 33 14.28 19.78 -12.62
C LYS A 33 14.34 18.49 -11.80
N THR A 34 13.71 18.49 -10.63
CA THR A 34 13.69 17.33 -9.75
C THR A 34 12.30 17.06 -9.19
N TYR A 35 11.97 15.79 -9.04
CA TYR A 35 10.76 15.30 -8.40
C TYR A 35 11.13 14.44 -7.20
N ILE A 36 10.51 14.70 -6.05
CA ILE A 36 10.61 13.85 -4.86
C ILE A 36 9.25 13.18 -4.69
N CYS A 37 9.23 11.85 -4.80
CA CYS A 37 8.03 11.04 -4.56
C CYS A 37 8.16 10.35 -3.20
N ILE A 38 7.17 10.56 -2.33
CA ILE A 38 7.05 9.88 -1.05
C ILE A 38 5.81 9.02 -1.11
N ASP A 39 6.03 7.71 -1.12
CA ASP A 39 4.95 6.74 -1.09
C ASP A 39 4.57 6.41 0.35
N ALA A 40 3.26 6.28 0.60
CA ALA A 40 2.63 5.87 1.86
C ALA A 40 3.18 6.61 3.10
N LEU A 41 3.11 7.95 3.09
CA LEU A 41 3.63 8.77 4.20
C LEU A 41 3.01 8.38 5.57
N ASP A 42 1.80 7.83 5.59
CA ASP A 42 1.12 7.37 6.79
C ASP A 42 1.72 6.10 7.43
N GLU A 43 2.60 5.38 6.74
CA GLU A 43 3.31 4.22 7.31
C GLU A 43 4.45 4.62 8.26
N PHE A 44 4.85 5.89 8.25
CA PHE A 44 5.85 6.40 9.18
C PHE A 44 5.23 6.67 10.56
N LYS A 45 6.04 6.50 11.62
CA LYS A 45 5.64 6.96 12.95
C LYS A 45 5.33 8.46 12.91
N ALA A 46 4.34 8.89 13.69
CA ALA A 46 3.87 10.28 13.70
C ALA A 46 5.00 11.32 13.86
N ASP A 47 5.97 11.07 14.76
CA ASP A 47 7.12 11.96 14.99
C ASP A 47 8.02 12.10 13.74
N TYR A 48 8.14 11.04 12.95
CA TYR A 48 8.91 11.06 11.70
C TYR A 48 8.15 11.77 10.59
N VAL A 49 6.83 11.59 10.48
CA VAL A 49 5.99 12.29 9.49
C VAL A 49 6.22 13.80 9.58
N VAL A 50 6.12 14.35 10.80
CA VAL A 50 6.32 15.79 11.03
C VAL A 50 7.75 16.23 10.66
N SER A 51 8.75 15.44 11.04
CA SER A 51 10.15 15.73 10.73
C SER A 51 10.42 15.74 9.22
N ILE A 52 9.84 14.78 8.49
CA ILE A 52 9.91 14.69 7.02
C ILE A 52 9.23 15.91 6.38
N LEU A 53 8.02 16.26 6.81
CA LEU A 53 7.30 17.42 6.26
C LEU A 53 8.04 18.73 6.48
N ARG A 54 8.65 18.94 7.66
CA ARG A 54 9.50 20.11 7.92
C ARG A 54 10.74 20.14 7.04
N ALA A 55 11.38 18.98 6.84
CA ALA A 55 12.54 18.85 5.97
C ALA A 55 12.20 19.19 4.50
N LEU A 56 11.08 18.68 3.99
CA LEU A 56 10.58 19.00 2.65
C LEU A 56 10.25 20.48 2.50
N LYS A 57 9.57 21.06 3.51
CA LYS A 57 9.29 22.50 3.54
C LYS A 57 10.59 23.30 3.44
N SER A 58 11.59 22.96 4.25
CA SER A 58 12.90 23.63 4.23
C SER A 58 13.61 23.52 2.88
N LEU A 59 13.48 22.39 2.17
CA LEU A 59 14.07 22.22 0.84
C LEU A 59 13.32 23.02 -0.22
N LEU A 60 11.99 22.98 -0.18
CA LEU A 60 11.15 23.77 -1.08
C LEU A 60 11.49 25.24 -0.91
N ASP A 61 11.49 25.72 0.35
CA ASP A 61 11.70 27.13 0.76
C ASP A 61 13.17 27.58 0.73
N ASP A 62 14.11 26.72 0.31
CA ASP A 62 15.54 27.08 0.21
C ASP A 62 15.76 28.08 -0.94
N PRO A 63 16.13 29.36 -0.65
CA PRO A 63 16.33 30.36 -1.68
C PRO A 63 17.56 30.09 -2.56
N ASN A 64 18.48 29.23 -2.09
CA ASN A 64 19.65 28.84 -2.86
C ASN A 64 19.34 27.72 -3.87
N LEU A 65 18.14 27.15 -3.82
CA LEU A 65 17.75 26.08 -4.71
C LEU A 65 17.26 26.65 -6.03
N THR A 66 18.15 26.68 -7.02
CA THR A 66 17.86 27.20 -8.37
C THR A 66 17.15 26.19 -9.28
N THR A 67 17.05 24.91 -8.87
CA THR A 67 16.30 23.89 -9.61
C THR A 67 14.80 24.03 -9.37
N SER A 68 14.01 23.71 -10.40
CA SER A 68 12.59 23.43 -10.20
C SER A 68 12.46 22.14 -9.38
N LEU A 69 11.83 22.22 -8.19
CA LEU A 69 11.56 21.08 -7.31
C LEU A 69 10.05 20.87 -7.21
N SER A 70 9.60 19.63 -7.40
CA SER A 70 8.22 19.22 -7.19
C SER A 70 8.17 18.04 -6.24
N VAL A 71 7.16 18.01 -5.37
CA VAL A 71 6.98 16.95 -4.38
C VAL A 71 5.63 16.28 -4.64
N PHE A 72 5.66 14.95 -4.71
CA PHE A 72 4.48 14.10 -4.82
C PHE A 72 4.42 13.22 -3.57
N ILE A 73 3.27 13.21 -2.89
CA ILE A 73 3.06 12.44 -1.65
C ILE A 73 1.80 11.63 -1.82
N THR A 74 1.88 10.33 -1.53
CA THR A 74 0.70 9.49 -1.29
C THR A 74 0.55 9.26 0.21
N SER A 75 -0.69 9.28 0.70
CA SER A 75 -1.00 8.95 2.09
C SER A 75 -2.47 8.61 2.28
N ARG A 76 -2.81 7.98 3.40
CA ARG A 76 -4.19 7.87 3.87
C ARG A 76 -4.75 9.23 4.34
N PRO A 77 -6.09 9.43 4.31
CA PRO A 77 -6.72 10.72 4.62
C PRO A 77 -6.40 11.29 6.01
N HIS A 78 -6.11 10.45 7.00
CA HIS A 78 -5.86 10.89 8.37
C HIS A 78 -4.57 11.73 8.52
N VAL A 79 -3.63 11.65 7.57
CA VAL A 79 -2.37 12.44 7.58
C VAL A 79 -2.52 13.78 6.84
N ASP A 80 -3.58 13.96 6.04
CA ASP A 80 -3.79 15.19 5.26
C ASP A 80 -3.77 16.49 6.10
N PRO A 81 -4.34 16.56 7.31
CA PRO A 81 -4.22 17.75 8.15
C PRO A 81 -2.78 18.14 8.47
N LEU A 82 -1.90 17.16 8.71
CA LEU A 82 -0.48 17.39 8.98
C LEU A 82 0.25 17.90 7.73
N ILE A 83 -0.05 17.32 6.57
CA ILE A 83 0.52 17.75 5.28
C ILE A 83 0.11 19.21 5.01
N LYS A 84 -1.17 19.53 5.19
CA LYS A 84 -1.69 20.90 5.05
C LYS A 84 -1.01 21.85 6.03
N ALA A 85 -0.88 21.50 7.31
CA ALA A 85 -0.26 22.38 8.30
C ALA A 85 1.21 22.75 7.96
N HIS A 86 1.96 21.85 7.31
CA HIS A 86 3.39 22.06 7.05
C HIS A 86 3.70 22.62 5.66
N LEU A 87 2.92 22.27 4.64
CA LEU A 87 3.23 22.60 3.23
C LEU A 87 2.36 23.72 2.62
N THR A 88 1.50 24.40 3.39
CA THR A 88 0.54 25.42 2.88
C THR A 88 1.07 26.83 2.64
N ASN A 89 2.29 27.19 3.04
CA ASN A 89 2.81 28.56 2.86
C ASN A 89 3.16 28.92 1.40
N ARG A 90 2.86 28.06 0.43
CA ARG A 90 3.01 28.30 -1.00
C ARG A 90 1.63 28.63 -1.58
N ALA A 91 1.58 29.54 -2.56
CA ALA A 91 0.34 30.02 -3.16
C ALA A 91 -0.65 28.86 -3.44
N PRO A 92 -1.96 29.01 -3.15
CA PRO A 92 -2.95 27.93 -3.28
C PRO A 92 -2.93 27.20 -4.62
N ALA A 93 -2.54 27.90 -5.69
CA ALA A 93 -2.40 27.35 -7.05
C ALA A 93 -1.28 26.30 -7.22
N SER A 94 -0.38 26.13 -6.25
CA SER A 94 0.76 25.21 -6.32
C SER A 94 0.51 23.84 -5.69
N ARG A 95 -0.62 23.65 -4.99
CA ARG A 95 -0.98 22.40 -4.33
C ARG A 95 -2.19 21.76 -5.03
N LEU A 96 -1.96 20.62 -5.65
CA LEU A 96 -3.02 19.72 -6.11
C LEU A 96 -3.18 18.60 -5.07
N SER A 97 -4.38 18.39 -4.58
CA SER A 97 -4.75 17.26 -3.72
C SER A 97 -5.84 16.47 -4.42
N VAL A 98 -5.58 15.20 -4.71
CA VAL A 98 -6.54 14.31 -5.37
C VAL A 98 -6.81 13.15 -4.45
N THR A 99 -8.07 12.96 -4.10
CA THR A 99 -8.52 11.72 -3.44
C THR A 99 -8.65 10.66 -4.51
N ILE A 100 -7.84 9.61 -4.42
CA ILE A 100 -7.94 8.46 -5.31
C ILE A 100 -8.98 7.51 -4.71
N LYS A 101 -10.15 7.45 -5.33
CA LYS A 101 -11.21 6.46 -5.08
C LYS A 101 -11.68 5.98 -6.44
N ALA A 102 -11.86 4.67 -6.61
CA ALA A 102 -12.42 4.15 -7.86
C ALA A 102 -13.86 4.62 -7.98
N ASP A 103 -14.25 5.09 -9.16
CA ASP A 103 -15.67 5.26 -9.44
C ASP A 103 -16.33 3.90 -9.73
N ALA A 104 -17.67 3.86 -9.74
CA ALA A 104 -18.40 2.62 -9.98
C ALA A 104 -18.05 2.02 -11.36
N ASN A 105 -17.90 2.86 -12.38
CA ASN A 105 -17.62 2.45 -13.75
C ASN A 105 -16.19 1.90 -13.93
N ASP A 106 -15.22 2.40 -13.16
CA ASP A 106 -13.87 1.84 -13.07
C ASP A 106 -13.92 0.39 -12.54
N ILE A 107 -14.73 0.13 -11.50
CA ILE A 107 -14.92 -1.20 -10.93
C ILE A 107 -15.68 -2.09 -11.91
N GLU A 108 -16.78 -1.63 -12.51
CA GLU A 108 -17.56 -2.38 -13.49
C GLU A 108 -16.69 -2.86 -14.65
N LYS A 109 -15.88 -1.96 -15.24
CA LYS A 109 -14.94 -2.32 -16.32
C LYS A 109 -13.92 -3.36 -15.88
N TYR A 110 -13.39 -3.24 -14.66
CA TYR A 110 -12.47 -4.22 -14.10
C TYR A 110 -13.14 -5.59 -13.93
N LEU A 111 -14.41 -5.63 -13.49
CA LEU A 111 -15.15 -6.87 -13.30
C LEU A 111 -15.47 -7.54 -14.63
N ILE A 112 -15.89 -6.78 -15.63
CA ILE A 112 -16.14 -7.27 -16.99
C ILE A 112 -14.86 -7.89 -17.57
N ASP A 113 -13.73 -7.17 -17.49
CA ASP A 113 -12.42 -7.71 -17.92
C ASP A 113 -12.07 -9.04 -17.22
N LYS A 114 -12.37 -9.16 -15.93
CA LYS A 114 -12.10 -10.38 -15.15
C LYS A 114 -13.01 -11.54 -15.51
N ILE A 115 -14.28 -11.27 -15.79
CA ILE A 115 -15.25 -12.27 -16.28
C ILE A 115 -14.85 -12.75 -17.67
N GLU A 116 -14.55 -11.84 -18.60
CA GLU A 116 -14.13 -12.17 -19.98
C GLU A 116 -12.79 -12.94 -20.01
N SER A 117 -11.91 -12.67 -19.06
CA SER A 117 -10.61 -13.35 -18.91
C SER A 117 -10.69 -14.69 -18.16
N ASP A 118 -11.87 -15.13 -17.74
CA ASP A 118 -12.04 -16.38 -17.01
C ASP A 118 -11.80 -17.61 -17.90
N THR A 119 -10.86 -18.45 -17.50
CA THR A 119 -10.42 -19.65 -18.24
C THR A 119 -10.97 -20.94 -17.67
N SER A 120 -11.81 -20.88 -16.63
CA SER A 120 -12.40 -22.05 -15.97
C SER A 120 -13.44 -22.80 -16.82
N HIS A 121 -13.85 -22.23 -17.97
CA HIS A 121 -14.88 -22.77 -18.87
C HIS A 121 -16.24 -23.05 -18.18
N VAL A 122 -16.51 -22.42 -17.04
CA VAL A 122 -17.82 -22.48 -16.38
C VAL A 122 -18.77 -21.56 -17.16
N ASP A 123 -19.83 -22.14 -17.73
CA ASP A 123 -20.83 -21.43 -18.52
C ASP A 123 -21.72 -20.58 -17.58
N MET A 124 -21.38 -19.30 -17.45
CA MET A 124 -22.19 -18.33 -16.68
C MET A 124 -23.26 -17.75 -17.60
N ASP A 125 -24.51 -17.77 -17.14
CA ASP A 125 -25.57 -17.04 -17.81
C ASP A 125 -25.37 -15.53 -17.65
N SER A 126 -25.97 -14.75 -18.56
CA SER A 126 -25.90 -13.29 -18.53
C SER A 126 -26.45 -12.71 -17.22
N ASP A 127 -27.38 -13.42 -16.58
CA ASP A 127 -27.97 -12.98 -15.31
C ASP A 127 -26.93 -13.00 -14.19
N LEU A 128 -26.13 -14.06 -14.10
CA LEU A 128 -25.05 -14.19 -13.13
C LEU A 128 -23.95 -13.16 -13.39
N GLU A 129 -23.56 -12.93 -14.64
CA GLU A 129 -22.57 -11.90 -14.97
C GLU A 129 -23.03 -10.51 -14.52
N ASN A 130 -24.29 -10.17 -14.81
CA ASN A 130 -24.91 -8.92 -14.38
C ASN A 130 -24.99 -8.81 -12.85
N ASP A 131 -25.38 -9.89 -12.17
CA ASP A 131 -25.44 -9.96 -10.70
C ASP A 131 -24.06 -9.74 -10.09
N ILE A 132 -23.01 -10.36 -10.65
CA ILE A 132 -21.62 -10.19 -10.22
C ILE A 132 -21.21 -8.73 -10.33
N VAL A 133 -21.39 -8.12 -11.50
CA VAL A 133 -21.00 -6.73 -11.75
C VAL A 133 -21.75 -5.78 -10.81
N ALA A 134 -23.07 -5.91 -10.69
CA ALA A 134 -23.88 -5.02 -9.86
C ALA A 134 -23.56 -5.16 -8.37
N ASN A 135 -23.50 -6.39 -7.84
CA ASN A 135 -23.32 -6.63 -6.42
C ASN A 135 -21.90 -6.26 -5.95
N ILE A 136 -20.87 -6.68 -6.70
CA ILE A 136 -19.47 -6.38 -6.33
C ILE A 136 -19.20 -4.88 -6.46
N THR A 137 -19.69 -4.22 -7.50
CA THR A 137 -19.53 -2.75 -7.63
C THR A 137 -20.15 -2.01 -6.44
N SER A 138 -21.36 -2.43 -6.01
CA SER A 138 -22.03 -1.83 -4.86
C SER A 138 -21.31 -2.09 -3.55
N THR A 139 -20.80 -3.30 -3.33
CA THR A 139 -20.20 -3.71 -2.04
C THR A 139 -18.74 -3.27 -1.91
N ALA A 140 -18.00 -3.14 -3.01
CA ALA A 140 -16.63 -2.68 -3.01
C ALA A 140 -16.48 -1.21 -2.59
N ASP A 141 -17.53 -0.39 -2.74
CA ASP A 141 -17.59 1.05 -2.40
C ASP A 141 -16.31 1.82 -2.79
N GLY A 142 -15.92 1.70 -4.06
CA GLY A 142 -14.74 2.39 -4.61
C GLY A 142 -13.38 1.83 -4.17
N MET A 143 -13.35 0.63 -3.56
CA MET A 143 -12.14 -0.08 -3.17
C MET A 143 -11.82 -1.24 -4.14
N PHE A 144 -10.90 -1.01 -5.07
CA PHE A 144 -10.45 -2.03 -6.02
C PHE A 144 -9.99 -3.33 -5.37
N LEU A 145 -9.28 -3.26 -4.24
CA LEU A 145 -8.79 -4.47 -3.57
C LEU A 145 -9.95 -5.35 -3.10
N LEU A 146 -11.04 -4.76 -2.60
CA LEU A 146 -12.21 -5.52 -2.18
C LEU A 146 -12.90 -6.15 -3.40
N ALA A 147 -13.12 -5.38 -4.47
CA ALA A 147 -13.67 -5.91 -5.72
C ALA A 147 -12.83 -7.08 -6.27
N ALA A 148 -11.50 -6.95 -6.27
CA ALA A 148 -10.57 -7.98 -6.71
C ALA A 148 -10.63 -9.25 -5.87
N LEU A 149 -10.82 -9.14 -4.56
CA LEU A 149 -10.96 -10.30 -3.66
C LEU A 149 -12.32 -10.99 -3.86
N GLN A 150 -13.40 -10.21 -3.98
CA GLN A 150 -14.75 -10.74 -4.19
C GLN A 150 -14.86 -11.46 -5.54
N ILE A 151 -14.43 -10.84 -6.65
CA ILE A 151 -14.51 -11.46 -7.97
C ILE A 151 -13.65 -12.72 -8.03
N LYS A 152 -12.46 -12.70 -7.42
CA LYS A 152 -11.60 -13.88 -7.33
C LYS A 152 -12.28 -15.02 -6.57
N ALA A 153 -12.94 -14.73 -5.44
CA ALA A 153 -13.65 -15.74 -4.66
C ALA A 153 -14.78 -16.39 -5.45
N VAL A 154 -15.47 -15.61 -6.29
CA VAL A 154 -16.51 -16.11 -7.22
C VAL A 154 -15.88 -16.96 -8.31
N LEU A 155 -14.92 -16.43 -9.07
CA LEU A 155 -14.35 -17.13 -10.24
C LEU A 155 -13.52 -18.37 -9.89
N GLU A 156 -13.00 -18.47 -8.66
CA GLU A 156 -12.34 -19.69 -8.15
C GLU A 156 -13.31 -20.89 -7.99
N GLN A 157 -14.63 -20.68 -8.03
CA GLN A 157 -15.60 -21.76 -7.91
C GLN A 157 -15.83 -22.53 -9.23
N THR A 158 -16.08 -23.83 -9.10
CA THR A 158 -16.12 -24.78 -10.22
C THR A 158 -17.49 -24.97 -10.85
N THR A 159 -18.55 -24.49 -10.23
CA THR A 159 -19.93 -24.62 -10.74
C THR A 159 -20.68 -23.30 -10.66
N VAL A 160 -21.64 -23.09 -11.56
CA VAL A 160 -22.53 -21.91 -11.56
C VAL A 160 -23.23 -21.72 -10.20
N ARG A 161 -23.68 -22.82 -9.60
CA ARG A 161 -24.32 -22.80 -8.26
C ARG A 161 -23.36 -22.29 -7.19
N GLU A 162 -22.12 -22.77 -7.18
CA GLU A 162 -21.11 -22.34 -6.22
C GLU A 162 -20.69 -20.89 -6.46
N ARG A 163 -20.61 -20.44 -7.71
CA ARG A 163 -20.36 -19.03 -8.07
C ARG A 163 -21.46 -18.11 -7.55
N ARG A 164 -22.72 -18.47 -7.77
CA ARG A 164 -23.87 -17.74 -7.20
C ARG A 164 -23.77 -17.69 -5.68
N ASN A 165 -23.49 -18.83 -5.03
CA ASN A 165 -23.33 -18.85 -3.58
C ASN A 165 -22.17 -17.96 -3.12
N ALA A 166 -21.01 -18.06 -3.77
CA ALA A 166 -19.83 -17.27 -3.46
C ALA A 166 -20.05 -15.78 -3.64
N LEU A 167 -20.89 -15.35 -4.60
CA LEU A 167 -21.26 -13.95 -4.78
C LEU A 167 -22.00 -13.41 -3.55
N TYR A 168 -22.96 -14.17 -3.01
CA TYR A 168 -23.75 -13.74 -1.85
C TYR A 168 -23.05 -13.96 -0.51
N THR A 169 -22.07 -14.85 -0.45
CA THR A 169 -21.20 -15.04 0.73
C THR A 169 -19.87 -14.30 0.62
N ALA A 170 -19.66 -13.53 -0.46
CA ALA A 170 -18.44 -12.78 -0.66
C ALA A 170 -18.27 -11.76 0.48
N PRO A 171 -17.02 -11.47 0.88
CA PRO A 171 -16.77 -10.53 1.95
C PRO A 171 -17.30 -9.15 1.59
N TYR A 172 -18.14 -8.57 2.46
CA TYR A 172 -18.73 -7.23 2.28
C TYR A 172 -17.79 -6.09 2.70
N SER A 173 -16.64 -6.43 3.30
CA SER A 173 -15.61 -5.49 3.70
C SER A 173 -14.22 -6.11 3.55
N ILE A 174 -13.20 -5.26 3.57
CA ILE A 174 -11.82 -5.74 3.59
C ILE A 174 -11.50 -6.56 4.86
N TYR A 175 -12.14 -6.24 5.98
CA TYR A 175 -11.98 -6.97 7.24
C TYR A 175 -12.55 -8.39 7.14
N SER A 176 -13.78 -8.53 6.62
CA SER A 176 -14.36 -9.85 6.36
C SER A 176 -13.53 -10.62 5.34
N ALA A 177 -12.96 -9.97 4.31
CA ALA A 177 -12.11 -10.64 3.34
C ALA A 177 -10.82 -11.20 3.95
N PHE A 178 -10.22 -10.45 4.89
CA PHE A 178 -9.08 -10.94 5.68
C PHE A 178 -9.48 -12.05 6.64
N GLU A 179 -10.64 -11.94 7.30
CA GLU A 179 -11.17 -12.96 8.17
C GLU A 179 -11.40 -14.27 7.41
N ASP A 180 -12.05 -14.23 6.25
CA ASP A 180 -12.26 -15.38 5.37
C ASP A 180 -10.92 -15.98 4.92
N THR A 181 -9.93 -15.14 4.61
CA THR A 181 -8.59 -15.61 4.25
C THR A 181 -7.93 -16.34 5.42
N ILE A 182 -8.02 -15.80 6.63
CA ILE A 182 -7.49 -16.42 7.86
C ILE A 182 -8.24 -17.73 8.15
N ASN A 183 -9.55 -17.76 8.00
CA ASN A 183 -10.38 -18.95 8.19
C ASN A 183 -10.03 -20.02 7.17
N ARG A 184 -9.84 -19.67 5.89
CA ARG A 184 -9.36 -20.59 4.85
C ARG A 184 -8.00 -21.18 5.19
N ILE A 185 -7.06 -20.37 5.71
CA ILE A 185 -5.76 -20.87 6.19
C ILE A 185 -5.98 -21.89 7.33
N ARG A 186 -6.94 -21.68 8.22
CA ARG A 186 -7.27 -22.59 9.34
C ARG A 186 -8.04 -23.85 8.92
N GLN A 187 -8.86 -23.77 7.86
CA GLN A 187 -9.87 -24.78 7.49
C GLN A 187 -9.42 -25.77 6.41
N TYR A 188 -8.35 -25.50 5.66
CA TYR A 188 -7.64 -26.59 4.96
C TYR A 188 -7.25 -27.63 6.00
N PRO A 189 -7.35 -28.96 5.75
CA PRO A 189 -7.11 -29.99 6.78
C PRO A 189 -5.84 -29.63 7.53
N LEU A 190 -5.82 -29.80 8.87
CA LEU A 190 -4.72 -29.45 9.78
C LEU A 190 -3.39 -30.04 9.29
N THR A 191 -2.84 -29.39 8.30
CA THR A 191 -1.65 -29.80 7.59
C THR A 191 -0.51 -29.02 8.23
N PRO A 192 0.71 -29.57 8.20
CA PRO A 192 1.89 -28.82 8.58
C PRO A 192 1.95 -27.45 7.87
N ARG A 193 1.45 -27.35 6.63
CA ARG A 193 1.39 -26.09 5.87
C ARG A 193 0.42 -25.06 6.44
N SER A 194 -0.80 -25.46 6.82
CA SER A 194 -1.78 -24.56 7.46
C SER A 194 -1.25 -24.00 8.78
N GLN A 195 -0.68 -24.88 9.62
CA GLN A 195 -0.06 -24.50 10.88
C GLN A 195 1.13 -23.56 10.67
N GLN A 196 2.00 -23.87 9.71
CA GLN A 196 3.13 -23.03 9.36
C GLN A 196 2.68 -21.65 8.85
N GLY A 197 1.65 -21.58 8.02
CA GLY A 197 1.06 -20.32 7.55
C GLY A 197 0.55 -19.46 8.71
N MET A 198 -0.14 -20.07 9.68
CA MET A 198 -0.59 -19.37 10.88
C MET A 198 0.57 -18.92 11.77
N SER A 199 1.62 -19.74 11.90
CA SER A 199 2.84 -19.36 12.63
C SER A 199 3.56 -18.19 11.98
N VAL A 200 3.62 -18.13 10.65
CA VAL A 200 4.13 -16.96 9.91
C VAL A 200 3.35 -15.71 10.28
N LEU A 201 2.02 -15.76 10.19
CA LEU A 201 1.17 -14.61 10.52
C LEU A 201 1.35 -14.13 11.96
N LYS A 202 1.43 -15.07 12.92
CA LYS A 202 1.71 -14.75 14.33
C LYS A 202 3.05 -14.04 14.50
N TRP A 203 4.11 -14.56 13.90
CA TRP A 203 5.44 -13.96 14.00
C TRP A 203 5.50 -12.57 13.36
N VAL A 204 4.89 -12.39 12.19
CA VAL A 204 4.83 -11.08 11.53
C VAL A 204 4.07 -10.08 12.40
N PHE A 205 2.90 -10.47 12.92
CA PHE A 205 2.03 -9.59 13.71
C PHE A 205 2.64 -9.21 15.07
N LEU A 206 3.24 -10.17 15.78
CA LEU A 206 3.76 -9.96 17.14
C LEU A 206 5.20 -9.41 17.16
N SER A 207 5.87 -9.36 16.01
CA SER A 207 7.24 -8.86 15.93
C SER A 207 7.32 -7.36 16.24
N HIS A 208 8.29 -6.96 17.06
CA HIS A 208 8.53 -5.55 17.38
C HIS A 208 9.00 -4.72 16.17
N ARG A 209 9.58 -5.39 15.17
CA ARG A 209 10.04 -4.81 13.91
C ARG A 209 9.86 -5.83 12.79
N PRO A 210 9.81 -5.39 11.52
CA PRO A 210 9.84 -6.30 10.38
C PRO A 210 10.98 -7.33 10.51
N LEU A 211 10.62 -8.61 10.37
CA LEU A 211 11.54 -9.73 10.41
C LEU A 211 12.24 -9.88 9.06
N LYS A 212 13.54 -10.18 9.09
CA LYS A 212 14.24 -10.67 7.91
C LYS A 212 13.79 -12.10 7.61
N MET A 213 13.92 -12.52 6.35
CA MET A 213 13.58 -13.89 5.95
C MET A 213 14.34 -14.96 6.76
N GLU A 214 15.61 -14.73 7.08
CA GLU A 214 16.40 -15.65 7.93
C GLU A 214 15.88 -15.72 9.36
N GLU A 215 15.51 -14.57 9.94
CA GLU A 215 14.95 -14.48 11.30
C GLU A 215 13.61 -15.20 11.37
N LEU A 216 12.74 -15.00 10.37
CA LEU A 216 11.48 -15.71 10.27
C LEU A 216 11.69 -17.23 10.11
N ARG A 217 12.65 -17.67 9.29
CA ARG A 217 12.99 -19.09 9.15
C ARG A 217 13.46 -19.70 10.48
N HIS A 218 14.33 -19.02 11.21
CA HIS A 218 14.74 -19.48 12.54
C HIS A 218 13.54 -19.53 13.50
N ALA A 219 12.71 -18.50 13.52
CA ALA A 219 11.52 -18.44 14.38
C ALA A 219 10.51 -19.57 14.09
N LEU A 220 10.38 -19.97 12.83
CA LEU A 220 9.51 -21.09 12.40
C LEU A 220 10.13 -22.48 12.66
N SER A 221 11.45 -22.57 12.82
CA SER A 221 12.14 -23.84 13.11
C SER A 221 12.01 -24.28 14.57
N ILE A 222 11.74 -23.32 15.47
CA ILE A 222 11.53 -23.58 16.89
C ILE A 222 10.11 -24.13 17.04
N HIS A 223 10.00 -25.44 17.27
CA HIS A 223 8.73 -26.06 17.62
C HIS A 223 8.42 -25.70 19.06
N ALA A 224 7.26 -25.09 19.31
CA ALA A 224 6.78 -24.93 20.68
C ALA A 224 6.41 -26.31 21.20
N ASN A 225 7.27 -26.89 22.03
CA ASN A 225 6.93 -28.04 22.85
C ASN A 225 5.86 -27.57 23.84
N TYR A 226 4.61 -27.98 23.61
CA TYR A 226 3.54 -27.95 24.60
C TYR A 226 3.17 -29.39 24.93
#